data_AF-A0AAW2N5S3-F1
#
_entry.id   AF-A0AAW2N5S3-F1
#
_cell.length_a   1.000
_cell.length_b   1.000
_cell.length_c   1.000
_cell.angle_alpha   90.00
_cell.angle_beta   90.00
_cell.angle_gamma   90.00
#
_symmetry.space_group_name_H-M   'P 1'
#
loop_
_entity.id
_entity.type
_entity.pdbx_description
1 polymer ?
#
loop_
_entity_poly.entity_id
_entity_poly.type
_entity_poly.pdbx_seq_one_letter_code
_entity_poly.pdbx_strand_id
1 'polypeptide(L)'
;MMKCTAVSDTENSRFLVSPFGLFPHPWSPLLSASSSAVYSEVIKKFSLLGYIVAKALQDGRVLDLPLSKALYKLILGKELSLYDIQSFDPASGRALLEFQAVVERKEYLRSLCKEESPDVDVCLRNTKIEDLCLDFTLPGYPDYVLVPETDSTMVNLYNLEEYITLMVDATKKSGISRQVEAFKSGFDQVFPVRHLKVFTEEELERLLCGEHVLWNSEDLLDHIKFDHGYTISSPPIVNLLEIMQEFDLEQQRAFLQFVTGAPRLPTGGLASLNPKLTIVRKHCCKGIDADLPSVMTCANYLKLPPYSSKLARTFRIPVFTLQEVMKEKLLYAITEGQGSFHLS
;
A
#
# COMPACT_ATOMS: atom_id res chain seq x y z
N MET A 1 15.11 4.94 -3.38
CA MET A 1 14.27 6.17 -3.44
C MET A 1 13.21 6.15 -2.34
N MET A 2 12.41 5.09 -2.27
CA MET A 2 11.49 4.84 -1.16
C MET A 2 11.94 3.59 -0.40
N LYS A 3 11.60 3.52 0.89
CA LYS A 3 11.77 2.36 1.76
C LYS A 3 10.76 1.29 1.33
N CYS A 4 11.27 0.09 1.08
CA CYS A 4 10.46 -1.11 0.87
C CYS A 4 10.97 -2.16 1.86
N THR A 5 10.07 -2.81 2.59
CA THR A 5 10.43 -4.01 3.35
C THR A 5 10.48 -5.17 2.36
N ALA A 6 11.69 -5.66 2.06
CA ALA A 6 11.83 -6.88 1.27
C ALA A 6 11.22 -8.05 2.05
N VAL A 7 10.11 -8.59 1.56
CA VAL A 7 9.70 -9.95 1.93
C VAL A 7 10.62 -10.87 1.13
N SER A 8 11.45 -11.62 1.84
CA SER A 8 12.31 -12.64 1.24
C SER A 8 11.42 -13.75 0.70
N ASP A 9 11.02 -13.66 -0.57
CA ASP A 9 10.63 -14.83 -1.34
C ASP A 9 10.90 -14.64 -2.83
N THR A 10 11.74 -15.54 -3.33
CA THR A 10 12.02 -15.89 -4.72
C THR A 10 12.69 -14.85 -5.62
N GLU A 11 13.84 -15.28 -6.14
CA GLU A 11 14.51 -14.73 -7.30
C GLU A 11 13.48 -14.46 -8.42
N ASN A 12 13.48 -13.21 -8.94
CA ASN A 12 12.84 -12.76 -10.18
C ASN A 12 11.55 -11.90 -10.13
N SER A 13 11.17 -11.27 -9.01
CA SER A 13 10.07 -10.28 -9.04
C SER A 13 10.56 -8.87 -9.42
N ARG A 14 10.24 -8.42 -10.64
CA ARG A 14 10.35 -7.00 -11.09
C ARG A 14 9.42 -6.03 -10.33
N PHE A 15 8.75 -6.50 -9.28
CA PHE A 15 7.68 -5.80 -8.60
C PHE A 15 8.11 -5.47 -7.17
N LEU A 16 8.02 -4.19 -6.81
CA LEU A 16 8.28 -3.72 -5.45
C LEU A 16 7.06 -4.06 -4.58
N VAL A 17 7.21 -5.02 -3.67
CA VAL A 17 6.21 -5.30 -2.63
C VAL A 17 6.52 -4.43 -1.42
N SER A 18 5.64 -3.46 -1.12
CA SER A 18 5.69 -2.70 0.12
C SER A 18 4.37 -2.88 0.89
N PRO A 19 4.28 -3.87 1.80
CA PRO A 19 3.04 -4.19 2.52
C PRO A 19 2.53 -3.03 3.38
N PHE A 20 3.41 -2.09 3.73
CA PHE A 20 3.08 -0.90 4.53
C PHE A 20 3.04 0.40 3.71
N GLY A 21 3.01 0.26 2.39
CA GLY A 21 3.10 1.38 1.45
C GLY A 21 4.52 1.95 1.36
N LEU A 22 4.73 2.80 0.36
CA LEU A 22 6.00 3.42 0.07
C LEU A 22 6.17 4.66 0.94
N PHE A 23 7.35 4.80 1.52
CA PHE A 23 7.74 5.94 2.34
C PHE A 23 9.16 6.41 1.96
N PRO A 24 9.52 7.69 2.04
CA PRO A 24 10.86 8.14 1.63
C PRO A 24 11.97 7.46 2.43
N HIS A 25 13.08 7.16 1.75
CA HIS A 25 14.28 6.63 2.39
C HIS A 25 15.04 7.77 3.09
N PRO A 26 15.37 7.68 4.39
CA PRO A 26 16.12 8.71 5.11
C PRO A 26 17.51 8.97 4.50
N TRP A 27 17.94 10.23 4.42
CA TRP A 27 19.23 10.65 3.91
C TRP A 27 20.11 11.20 5.00
N SER A 28 21.32 10.69 5.06
CA SER A 28 22.34 11.15 6.01
C SER A 28 22.60 12.65 5.80
N PRO A 29 22.72 13.44 6.88
CA PRO A 29 23.11 14.83 6.78
C PRO A 29 24.55 14.99 6.29
N LEU A 30 25.40 13.97 6.49
CA LEU A 30 26.80 13.93 6.07
C LEU A 30 26.86 13.56 4.57
N LEU A 31 26.87 14.58 3.73
CA LEU A 31 26.89 14.42 2.27
C LEU A 31 28.30 14.06 1.77
N SER A 32 28.46 12.84 1.26
CA SER A 32 29.61 12.51 0.40
C SER A 32 29.39 13.05 -1.02
N ALA A 33 30.48 13.35 -1.74
CA ALA A 33 30.42 13.88 -3.10
C ALA A 33 29.70 12.93 -4.08
N SER A 34 29.80 11.61 -3.88
CA SER A 34 29.11 10.60 -4.67
C SER A 34 27.61 10.55 -4.39
N SER A 35 27.19 10.73 -3.14
CA SER A 35 25.77 10.76 -2.75
C SER A 35 25.03 11.99 -3.30
N SER A 36 25.73 13.10 -3.53
CA SER A 36 25.14 14.35 -4.02
C SER A 36 24.48 14.22 -5.41
N ALA A 37 25.14 13.54 -6.36
CA ALA A 37 24.58 13.33 -7.70
C ALA A 37 23.33 12.43 -7.68
N VAL A 38 23.37 11.37 -6.88
CA VAL A 38 22.24 10.45 -6.70
C VAL A 38 21.05 11.17 -6.05
N TYR A 39 21.30 11.96 -5.01
CA TYR A 39 20.26 12.73 -4.33
C TYR A 39 19.61 13.74 -5.27
N SER A 40 20.39 14.45 -6.09
CA SER A 40 19.85 15.38 -7.10
C SER A 40 18.87 14.69 -8.07
N GLU A 41 19.23 13.50 -8.56
CA GLU A 41 18.36 12.74 -9.46
C GLU A 41 17.07 12.26 -8.75
N VAL A 42 17.18 11.84 -7.49
CA VAL A 42 16.02 11.46 -6.69
C VAL A 42 15.10 12.65 -6.40
N ILE A 43 15.66 13.83 -6.11
CA ILE A 43 14.88 15.07 -5.93
C ILE A 43 14.08 15.40 -7.18
N LYS A 44 14.67 15.31 -8.38
CA LYS A 44 13.93 15.51 -9.64
C LYS A 44 12.77 14.53 -9.79
N LYS A 45 12.97 13.27 -9.41
CA LYS A 45 11.90 12.25 -9.45
C LYS A 45 10.78 12.54 -8.45
N PHE A 46 11.09 12.99 -7.23
CA PHE A 46 10.07 13.40 -6.27
C PHE A 46 9.30 14.63 -6.76
N SER A 47 9.97 15.62 -7.34
CA SER A 47 9.32 16.77 -7.96
C SER A 47 8.42 16.36 -9.13
N LEU A 48 8.88 15.48 -10.01
CA LEU A 48 8.06 14.96 -11.09
C LEU A 48 6.84 14.19 -10.57
N LEU A 49 7.03 13.37 -9.52
CA LEU A 49 5.93 12.64 -8.88
C LEU A 49 4.88 13.61 -8.32
N GLY A 50 5.31 14.65 -7.61
CA GLY A 50 4.40 15.70 -7.11
C GLY A 50 3.61 16.38 -8.22
N TYR A 51 4.27 16.72 -9.33
CA TYR A 51 3.63 17.30 -10.50
C TYR A 51 2.58 16.35 -11.12
N ILE A 52 2.93 15.08 -11.33
CA ILE A 52 2.02 14.07 -11.90
C ILE A 52 0.80 13.88 -10.99
N VAL A 53 1.01 13.79 -9.68
CA VAL A 53 -0.05 13.64 -8.69
C VAL A 53 -1.00 14.84 -8.72
N ALA A 54 -0.46 16.05 -8.73
CA ALA A 54 -1.27 17.26 -8.82
C ALA A 54 -2.04 17.33 -10.15
N LYS A 55 -1.40 16.96 -11.26
CA LYS A 55 -2.05 16.95 -12.57
C LYS A 55 -3.17 15.91 -12.65
N ALA A 56 -2.96 14.71 -12.11
CA ALA A 56 -3.98 13.68 -12.05
C ALA A 56 -5.20 14.14 -11.22
N LEU A 57 -4.97 14.79 -10.07
CA LEU A 57 -6.05 15.40 -9.28
C LEU A 57 -6.81 16.46 -10.07
N GLN A 58 -6.10 17.36 -10.75
CA GLN A 58 -6.72 18.41 -11.56
C GLN A 58 -7.58 17.81 -12.69
N ASP A 59 -7.14 16.71 -13.29
CA ASP A 59 -7.82 16.05 -14.40
C ASP A 59 -8.88 15.02 -13.94
N GLY A 60 -9.08 14.84 -12.62
CA GLY A 60 -10.01 13.87 -12.05
C GLY A 60 -9.65 12.42 -12.36
N ARG A 61 -8.35 12.12 -12.49
CA ARG A 61 -7.84 10.76 -12.76
C ARG A 61 -7.28 10.10 -11.52
N VAL A 62 -7.56 8.82 -11.37
CA VAL A 62 -7.01 7.98 -10.30
C VAL A 62 -5.61 7.48 -10.66
N LEU A 63 -4.74 7.41 -9.65
CA LEU A 63 -3.40 6.85 -9.71
C LEU A 63 -3.29 5.74 -8.66
N ASP A 64 -3.01 4.50 -9.04
CA ASP A 64 -2.76 3.44 -8.06
C ASP A 64 -1.34 3.58 -7.49
N LEU A 65 -1.20 4.47 -6.49
CA LEU A 65 0.05 4.71 -5.79
C LEU A 65 -0.01 4.03 -4.42
N PRO A 66 0.83 3.02 -4.16
CA PRO A 66 0.86 2.35 -2.86
C PRO A 66 1.65 3.20 -1.86
N LEU A 67 1.25 4.45 -1.57
CA LEU A 67 1.92 5.30 -0.59
C LEU A 67 1.48 4.96 0.84
N SER A 68 2.37 5.12 1.82
CA SER A 68 1.99 4.91 3.21
C SER A 68 1.09 6.04 3.74
N LYS A 69 0.21 5.72 4.71
CA LYS A 69 -0.63 6.72 5.40
C LYS A 69 0.19 7.87 6.00
N ALA A 70 1.38 7.56 6.51
CA ALA A 70 2.31 8.57 7.05
C ALA A 70 2.77 9.57 5.98
N LEU A 71 2.98 9.14 4.73
CA LEU A 71 3.35 10.05 3.65
C LEU A 71 2.20 11.01 3.30
N TYR A 72 0.94 10.55 3.28
CA TYR A 72 -0.22 11.42 3.09
C TYR A 72 -0.32 12.49 4.20
N LYS A 73 -0.09 12.11 5.47
CA LYS A 73 -0.01 13.07 6.59
C LYS A 73 1.05 14.15 6.34
N LEU A 74 2.25 13.76 5.89
CA LEU A 74 3.33 14.70 5.59
C LEU A 74 2.98 15.64 4.42
N ILE A 75 2.33 15.15 3.38
CA ILE A 75 1.86 15.95 2.23
C ILE A 75 0.87 17.02 2.72
N LEU A 76 -0.06 16.64 3.59
CA LEU A 76 -1.02 17.56 4.25
C LEU A 76 -0.35 18.53 5.23
N GLY A 77 0.93 18.34 5.54
CA GLY A 77 1.68 19.16 6.50
C GLY A 77 1.33 18.85 7.95
N LYS A 78 0.81 17.65 8.22
CA LYS A 78 0.63 17.14 9.59
C LYS A 78 1.96 16.59 10.10
N GLU A 79 2.22 16.75 11.40
CA GLU A 79 3.37 16.13 12.04
C GLU A 79 3.11 14.64 12.30
N LEU A 80 4.16 13.83 12.16
CA LEU A 80 4.12 12.41 12.47
C LEU A 80 4.50 12.20 13.95
N SER A 81 3.79 11.32 14.63
CA SER A 81 4.12 10.83 15.97
C SER A 81 5.07 9.63 15.91
N LEU A 82 5.58 9.18 17.06
CA LEU A 82 6.36 7.93 17.14
C LEU A 82 5.49 6.72 16.76
N TYR A 83 4.21 6.72 17.12
CA TYR A 83 3.26 5.66 16.76
C TYR A 83 3.06 5.52 15.25
N ASP A 84 3.18 6.62 14.49
CA ASP A 84 3.07 6.59 13.03
C ASP A 84 4.21 5.81 12.37
N ILE A 85 5.37 5.67 13.03
CA ILE A 85 6.49 4.88 12.49
C ILE A 85 6.07 3.43 12.31
N GLN A 86 5.25 2.89 13.22
CA GLN A 86 4.76 1.52 13.11
C GLN A 86 3.93 1.27 11.85
N SER A 87 3.33 2.31 11.26
CA SER A 87 2.48 2.18 10.08
C SER A 87 3.27 1.95 8.78
N PHE A 88 4.57 2.24 8.75
CA PHE A 88 5.44 2.07 7.58
C PHE A 88 6.74 1.30 7.86
N ASP A 89 7.15 1.23 9.13
CA ASP A 89 8.23 0.38 9.64
C ASP A 89 7.85 -0.19 11.02
N PRO A 90 7.09 -1.31 11.05
CA PRO A 90 6.66 -1.91 12.30
C PRO A 90 7.80 -2.42 13.18
N ALA A 91 8.93 -2.81 12.59
CA ALA A 91 10.06 -3.34 13.35
C ALA A 91 10.72 -2.22 14.15
N SER A 92 11.09 -1.12 13.49
CA SER A 92 11.67 0.05 14.16
C SER A 92 10.66 0.72 15.09
N GLY A 93 9.39 0.83 14.69
CA GLY A 93 8.34 1.40 15.52
C GLY A 93 8.16 0.66 16.85
N ARG A 94 8.15 -0.68 16.83
CA ARG A 94 8.09 -1.48 18.07
C ARG A 94 9.31 -1.31 18.96
N ALA A 95 10.51 -1.33 18.38
CA ALA A 95 11.75 -1.16 19.13
C ALA A 95 11.81 0.22 19.82
N LEU A 96 11.41 1.29 19.11
CA LEU A 96 11.38 2.65 19.68
C LEU A 96 10.35 2.79 20.79
N LEU A 97 9.17 2.16 20.67
CA LEU A 97 8.17 2.13 21.74
C LEU A 97 8.68 1.40 22.98
N GLU A 98 9.40 0.29 22.79
CA GLU A 98 10.01 -0.46 23.89
C GLU A 98 11.10 0.35 24.60
N PHE A 99 11.95 1.05 23.85
CA PHE A 99 12.94 1.97 24.44
C PHE A 99 12.27 3.14 25.16
N GLN A 100 11.20 3.71 24.61
CA GLN A 100 10.46 4.77 25.27
C GLN A 100 9.88 4.30 26.61
N ALA A 101 9.30 3.08 26.66
CA ALA A 101 8.80 2.50 27.89
C ALA A 101 9.89 2.31 28.96
N VAL A 102 11.13 1.98 28.54
CA VAL A 102 12.29 1.90 29.44
C VAL A 102 12.65 3.27 30.02
N VAL A 103 12.66 4.32 29.20
CA VAL A 103 12.91 5.70 29.66
C VAL A 103 11.84 6.15 30.65
N GLU A 104 10.56 5.98 30.30
CA GLU A 104 9.43 6.34 31.18
C GLU A 104 9.47 5.57 32.51
N ARG A 105 9.82 4.28 32.48
CA ARG A 105 9.99 3.45 33.68
C ARG A 105 11.13 3.97 34.57
N LYS A 106 12.26 4.35 33.98
CA LYS A 106 13.41 4.94 34.68
C LYS A 106 13.03 6.25 35.36
N GLU A 107 12.34 7.14 34.64
CA GLU A 107 11.89 8.42 35.19
C GLU A 107 10.88 8.25 36.32
N TYR A 108 9.92 7.33 36.16
CA TYR A 108 8.95 7.01 37.20
C TYR A 108 9.63 6.51 38.48
N LEU A 109 10.58 5.58 38.37
CA LEU A 109 11.32 5.08 39.53
C LEU A 109 12.18 6.18 40.19
N ARG A 110 12.82 7.04 39.38
CA ARG A 110 13.54 8.21 39.89
C ARG A 110 12.62 9.16 40.65
N SER A 111 11.37 9.34 40.21
CA SER A 111 10.40 10.22 40.89
C SER A 111 9.96 9.69 42.27
N LEU A 112 9.98 8.38 42.47
CA LEU A 112 9.62 7.74 43.74
C LEU A 112 10.78 7.75 44.75
N CYS A 113 12.02 7.70 44.26
CA CYS A 113 13.22 7.72 45.09
C CYS A 113 13.72 9.15 45.30
N LYS A 114 13.46 9.73 46.49
CA LYS A 114 14.00 11.06 46.87
C LYS A 114 15.50 11.06 47.20
N GLU A 115 16.11 9.89 47.33
CA GLU A 115 17.55 9.75 47.52
C GLU A 115 18.19 9.34 46.19
N GLU A 116 19.32 9.98 45.86
CA GLU A 116 20.18 9.67 44.71
C GLU A 116 20.80 8.27 44.85
N SER A 117 20.00 7.20 44.79
CA SER A 117 20.56 5.88 44.55
C SER A 117 20.97 5.80 43.06
N PRO A 118 22.23 5.44 42.75
CA PRO A 118 22.75 5.63 41.40
C PRO A 118 22.38 4.51 40.42
N ASP A 119 21.70 3.45 40.85
CA ASP A 119 21.56 2.23 40.05
C ASP A 119 20.11 1.72 40.05
N VAL A 120 19.25 2.36 39.26
CA VAL A 120 17.93 1.82 38.92
C VAL A 120 18.14 0.81 37.80
N ASP A 121 18.11 -0.48 38.13
CA ASP A 121 18.25 -1.57 37.16
C ASP A 121 16.98 -1.69 36.29
N VAL A 122 16.89 -0.86 35.25
CA VAL A 122 15.83 -0.94 34.24
C VAL A 122 16.34 -1.70 33.04
N CYS A 123 15.81 -2.91 32.85
CA CYS A 123 16.16 -3.77 31.72
C CYS A 123 15.07 -3.77 30.64
N LEU A 124 15.49 -3.88 29.38
CA LEU A 124 14.61 -4.23 28.27
C LEU A 124 14.57 -5.75 28.13
N ARG A 125 13.42 -6.40 28.37
CA ARG A 125 13.24 -7.86 28.21
C ARG A 125 14.29 -8.70 28.97
N ASN A 126 14.66 -8.25 30.18
CA ASN A 126 15.74 -8.83 31.03
C ASN A 126 17.17 -8.66 30.46
N THR A 127 17.39 -7.69 29.58
CA THR A 127 18.69 -7.32 29.02
C THR A 127 18.97 -5.85 29.31
N LYS A 128 20.20 -5.51 29.71
CA LYS A 128 20.60 -4.11 29.90
C LYS A 128 20.72 -3.43 28.53
N ILE A 129 20.50 -2.11 28.51
CA ILE A 129 20.61 -1.35 27.25
C ILE A 129 22.04 -1.41 26.70
N GLU A 130 23.05 -1.37 27.57
CA GLU A 130 24.46 -1.48 27.16
C GLU A 130 24.78 -2.82 26.47
N ASP A 131 24.14 -3.91 26.89
CA ASP A 131 24.36 -5.26 26.35
C ASP A 131 23.82 -5.42 24.92
N LEU A 132 22.98 -4.48 24.46
CA LEU A 132 22.50 -4.45 23.07
C LEU A 132 23.58 -3.97 22.09
N CYS A 133 24.68 -3.38 22.60
CA CYS A 133 25.80 -2.89 21.80
C CYS A 133 25.36 -1.99 20.64
N LEU A 134 24.41 -1.08 20.91
CA LEU A 134 23.91 -0.13 19.92
C LEU A 134 24.83 1.09 19.84
N ASP A 135 25.10 1.54 18.62
CA ASP A 135 25.76 2.80 18.30
C ASP A 135 24.75 3.84 17.81
N PHE A 136 25.19 5.09 17.64
CA PHE A 136 24.37 6.18 17.11
C PHE A 136 24.29 6.14 15.58
N THR A 137 23.90 4.98 15.04
CA THR A 137 23.68 4.76 13.61
C THR A 137 22.23 4.34 13.39
N LEU A 138 21.59 4.84 12.33
CA LEU A 138 20.22 4.49 12.00
C LEU A 138 20.16 3.02 11.52
N PRO A 139 19.46 2.10 12.22
CA PRO A 139 19.34 0.70 11.83
C PRO A 139 18.85 0.51 10.39
N GLY A 140 19.55 -0.34 9.65
CA GLY A 140 19.30 -0.57 8.22
C GLY A 140 19.92 0.45 7.27
N TYR A 141 20.55 1.52 7.79
CA TYR A 141 21.19 2.57 7.02
C TYR A 141 22.59 2.89 7.59
N PRO A 142 23.60 2.07 7.28
CA PRO A 142 24.94 2.21 7.86
C PRO A 142 25.60 3.56 7.56
N ASP A 143 25.23 4.21 6.46
CA ASP A 143 25.75 5.54 6.08
C ASP A 143 25.07 6.71 6.82
N TYR A 144 24.00 6.44 7.58
CA TYR A 144 23.27 7.44 8.36
C TYR A 144 23.71 7.39 9.81
N VAL A 145 24.76 8.16 10.09
CA VAL A 145 25.25 8.40 11.45
C VAL A 145 24.43 9.52 12.10
N LEU A 146 23.85 9.25 13.26
CA LEU A 146 22.99 10.18 14.03
C LEU A 146 23.81 11.23 14.80
N VAL A 147 24.97 10.82 15.34
CA VAL A 147 25.89 11.68 16.10
C VAL A 147 27.30 11.55 15.50
N PRO A 148 28.01 12.65 15.19
CA PRO A 148 29.36 12.57 14.61
C PRO A 148 30.32 11.74 15.47
N GLU A 149 31.28 11.05 14.83
CA GLU A 149 32.22 10.11 15.47
C GLU A 149 33.03 10.70 16.65
N THR A 150 33.09 12.02 16.80
CA THR A 150 33.78 12.67 17.93
C THR A 150 33.11 12.41 19.29
N ASP A 151 31.85 11.96 19.33
CA ASP A 151 31.08 11.63 20.54
C ASP A 151 30.68 10.13 20.59
N SER A 152 31.55 9.24 20.07
CA SER A 152 31.32 7.78 19.94
C SER A 152 31.19 7.04 21.28
N THR A 153 30.12 7.34 22.03
CA THR A 153 29.70 6.56 23.18
C THR A 153 28.58 5.61 22.74
N MET A 154 28.66 4.35 23.17
CA MET A 154 27.60 3.38 22.92
C MET A 154 26.32 3.82 23.65
N VAL A 155 25.17 3.42 23.09
CA VAL A 155 23.88 3.67 23.71
C VAL A 155 23.80 2.90 25.02
N ASN A 156 23.38 3.61 26.07
CA ASN A 156 23.23 3.14 27.43
C ASN A 156 21.97 3.77 28.04
N LEU A 157 21.64 3.42 29.28
CA LEU A 157 20.42 3.92 29.92
C LEU A 157 20.37 5.46 30.06
N TYR A 158 21.50 6.17 30.06
CA TYR A 158 21.57 7.62 30.23
C TYR A 158 21.33 8.41 28.95
N ASN A 159 21.83 7.94 27.81
CA ASN A 159 21.68 8.58 26.50
C ASN A 159 20.56 7.97 25.64
N LEU A 160 19.80 7.00 26.17
CA LEU A 160 18.72 6.33 25.45
C LEU A 160 17.62 7.30 24.96
N GLU A 161 17.26 8.31 25.74
CA GLU A 161 16.24 9.29 25.35
C GLU A 161 16.69 10.13 24.14
N GLU A 162 17.96 10.53 24.13
CA GLU A 162 18.58 11.22 23.01
C GLU A 162 18.60 10.31 21.77
N TYR A 163 19.01 9.05 21.94
CA TYR A 163 18.99 8.06 20.87
C TYR A 163 17.60 7.91 20.23
N ILE A 164 16.54 7.76 21.04
CA ILE A 164 15.14 7.69 20.55
C ILE A 164 14.78 8.96 19.78
N THR A 165 15.10 10.13 20.33
CA THR A 165 14.78 11.43 19.72
C THR A 165 15.42 11.58 18.34
N LEU A 166 16.72 11.26 18.23
CA LEU A 166 17.47 11.31 16.97
C LEU A 166 16.95 10.29 15.95
N MET A 167 16.66 9.06 16.40
CA MET A 167 16.07 8.00 15.58
C MET A 167 14.73 8.41 14.97
N VAL A 168 13.86 8.99 15.79
CA VAL A 168 12.52 9.45 15.40
C VAL A 168 12.63 10.61 14.40
N ASP A 169 13.49 11.60 14.68
CA ASP A 169 13.72 12.76 13.80
C ASP A 169 14.30 12.33 12.45
N ALA A 170 15.33 11.48 12.45
CA ALA A 170 15.95 10.94 11.24
C ALA A 170 14.94 10.18 10.37
N THR A 171 14.07 9.38 10.99
CA THR A 171 13.11 8.54 10.27
C THR A 171 11.98 9.35 9.65
N LYS A 172 11.45 10.37 10.35
CA LYS A 172 10.19 11.03 9.97
C LYS A 172 10.32 12.51 9.55
N LYS A 173 11.47 13.14 9.77
CA LYS A 173 11.65 14.59 9.58
C LYS A 173 12.96 14.91 8.84
N SER A 174 14.08 15.05 9.54
CA SER A 174 15.32 15.54 8.94
C SER A 174 15.79 14.70 7.76
N GLY A 175 15.78 13.37 7.91
CA GLY A 175 16.22 12.44 6.88
C GLY A 175 15.36 12.42 5.61
N ILE A 176 14.10 12.87 5.67
CA ILE A 176 13.18 12.78 4.51
C ILE A 176 12.69 14.15 4.01
N SER A 177 13.03 15.22 4.71
CA SER A 177 12.57 16.59 4.46
C SER A 177 12.76 17.01 2.99
N ARG A 178 13.95 16.81 2.44
CA ARG A 178 14.29 17.21 1.06
C ARG A 178 13.41 16.52 0.02
N GLN A 179 13.13 15.24 0.21
CA GLN A 179 12.29 14.42 -0.68
C GLN A 179 10.83 14.90 -0.62
N VAL A 180 10.32 15.14 0.58
CA VAL A 180 8.94 15.63 0.82
C VAL A 180 8.77 17.05 0.28
N GLU A 181 9.75 17.92 0.47
CA GLU A 181 9.75 19.28 -0.07
C GLU A 181 9.82 19.29 -1.59
N ALA A 182 10.64 18.42 -2.20
CA ALA A 182 10.68 18.28 -3.65
C ALA A 182 9.33 17.82 -4.22
N PHE A 183 8.67 16.85 -3.58
CA PHE A 183 7.32 16.45 -3.93
C PHE A 183 6.34 17.62 -3.85
N LYS A 184 6.33 18.36 -2.74
CA LYS A 184 5.45 19.53 -2.56
C LYS A 184 5.71 20.61 -3.59
N SER A 185 6.98 20.91 -3.87
CA SER A 185 7.40 21.87 -4.89
C SER A 185 6.93 21.45 -6.29
N GLY A 186 7.01 20.15 -6.62
CA GLY A 186 6.44 19.60 -7.84
C GLY A 186 4.93 19.74 -7.93
N PHE A 187 4.25 19.48 -6.82
CA PHE A 187 2.80 19.58 -6.71
C PHE A 187 2.32 21.04 -6.89
N ASP A 188 2.98 21.97 -6.20
CA ASP A 188 2.67 23.40 -6.19
C ASP A 188 2.79 24.07 -7.58
N GLN A 189 3.48 23.44 -8.53
CA GLN A 189 3.55 23.91 -9.93
C GLN A 189 2.21 23.83 -10.67
N VAL A 190 1.29 22.94 -10.23
CA VAL A 190 -0.04 22.81 -10.83
C VAL A 190 -1.06 23.61 -10.02
N PHE A 191 -1.14 23.36 -8.71
CA PHE A 191 -1.91 24.18 -7.76
C PHE A 191 -1.38 24.01 -6.33
N PRO A 192 -1.63 24.97 -5.43
CA PRO A 192 -1.08 24.92 -4.08
C PRO A 192 -1.52 23.69 -3.26
N VAL A 193 -0.56 22.91 -2.76
CA VAL A 193 -0.76 21.71 -1.92
C VAL A 193 -1.56 22.02 -0.65
N ARG A 194 -1.50 23.27 -0.17
CA ARG A 194 -2.30 23.74 0.97
C ARG A 194 -3.81 23.59 0.77
N HIS A 195 -4.30 23.55 -0.47
CA HIS A 195 -5.73 23.32 -0.74
C HIS A 195 -6.16 21.91 -0.33
N LEU A 196 -5.23 20.95 -0.24
CA LEU A 196 -5.53 19.60 0.21
C LEU A 196 -5.76 19.49 1.72
N LYS A 197 -5.42 20.52 2.52
CA LYS A 197 -5.55 20.48 3.99
C LYS A 197 -6.99 20.31 4.50
N VAL A 198 -7.98 20.49 3.63
CA VAL A 198 -9.39 20.23 3.94
C VAL A 198 -9.68 18.73 4.09
N PHE A 199 -8.84 17.87 3.52
CA PHE A 199 -8.99 16.43 3.55
C PHE A 199 -8.22 15.79 4.71
N THR A 200 -8.78 14.71 5.23
CA THR A 200 -8.05 13.70 6.01
C THR A 200 -7.09 12.90 5.11
N GLU A 201 -6.13 12.21 5.71
CA GLU A 201 -5.20 11.33 4.98
C GLU A 201 -5.93 10.22 4.22
N GLU A 202 -7.05 9.73 4.75
CA GLU A 202 -7.88 8.67 4.14
C GLU A 202 -8.74 9.21 3.00
N GLU A 203 -9.25 10.43 3.12
CA GLU A 203 -9.93 11.12 2.00
C GLU A 203 -8.96 11.46 0.88
N LEU A 204 -7.74 11.91 1.21
CA LEU A 204 -6.72 12.20 0.20
C LEU A 204 -6.30 10.93 -0.56
N GLU A 205 -6.10 9.82 0.16
CA GLU A 205 -5.83 8.52 -0.49
C GLU A 205 -6.97 8.13 -1.43
N ARG A 206 -8.23 8.21 -1.00
CA ARG A 206 -9.40 7.88 -1.83
C ARG A 206 -9.55 8.79 -3.04
N LEU A 207 -9.25 10.08 -2.89
CA LEU A 207 -9.28 11.04 -3.99
C LEU A 207 -8.21 10.73 -5.04
N LEU A 208 -7.02 10.32 -4.60
CA LEU A 208 -5.89 10.03 -5.47
C LEU A 208 -5.95 8.65 -6.11
N CYS A 209 -6.24 7.64 -5.30
CA CYS A 209 -6.17 6.25 -5.72
C CYS A 209 -7.52 5.70 -6.15
N GLY A 210 -8.62 6.40 -5.86
CA GLY A 210 -9.97 5.90 -6.07
C GLY A 210 -10.50 5.12 -4.87
N GLU A 211 -11.70 4.57 -5.04
CA GLU A 211 -12.44 3.92 -3.97
C GLU A 211 -12.14 2.41 -3.89
N HIS A 212 -12.14 1.91 -2.67
CA HIS A 212 -12.19 0.48 -2.41
C HIS A 212 -13.62 -0.01 -2.61
N VAL A 213 -13.78 -1.15 -3.29
CA VAL A 213 -15.11 -1.70 -3.55
C VAL A 213 -15.53 -2.58 -2.38
N LEU A 214 -16.69 -2.28 -1.82
CA LEU A 214 -17.44 -3.23 -1.00
C LEU A 214 -18.46 -3.89 -1.93
N TRP A 215 -18.26 -5.15 -2.27
CA TRP A 215 -19.15 -5.88 -3.17
C TRP A 215 -20.43 -6.26 -2.44
N ASN A 216 -21.37 -5.32 -2.38
CA ASN A 216 -22.71 -5.56 -1.89
C ASN A 216 -23.60 -6.01 -3.04
N SER A 217 -24.50 -6.97 -2.79
CA SER A 217 -25.40 -7.51 -3.82
C SER A 217 -26.26 -6.41 -4.47
N GLU A 218 -26.84 -5.51 -3.68
CA GLU A 218 -27.66 -4.40 -4.18
C GLU A 218 -26.87 -3.45 -5.09
N ASP A 219 -25.68 -3.03 -4.65
CA ASP A 219 -24.83 -2.11 -5.40
C ASP A 219 -24.36 -2.69 -6.74
N LEU A 220 -24.07 -4.00 -6.75
CA LEU A 220 -23.71 -4.72 -7.97
C LEU A 220 -24.85 -4.77 -8.98
N LEU A 221 -26.06 -5.03 -8.52
CA LEU A 221 -27.24 -5.14 -9.37
C LEU A 221 -27.63 -3.79 -9.98
N ASP A 222 -27.50 -2.70 -9.23
CA ASP A 222 -27.88 -1.36 -9.67
C ASP A 222 -26.89 -0.76 -10.67
N HIS A 223 -25.61 -1.12 -10.57
CA HIS A 223 -24.54 -0.48 -11.34
C HIS A 223 -23.94 -1.33 -12.46
N ILE A 224 -24.18 -2.64 -12.49
CA ILE A 224 -23.77 -3.52 -13.59
C ILE A 224 -24.93 -3.71 -14.58
N LYS A 225 -24.63 -3.50 -15.87
CA LYS A 225 -25.58 -3.76 -16.94
C LYS A 225 -25.46 -5.22 -17.42
N PHE A 226 -26.57 -5.94 -17.48
CA PHE A 226 -26.64 -7.26 -18.10
C PHE A 226 -27.31 -7.13 -19.47
N ASP A 227 -26.64 -7.61 -20.52
CA ASP A 227 -27.11 -7.43 -21.90
C ASP A 227 -26.79 -8.64 -22.79
N HIS A 228 -27.28 -8.62 -24.04
CA HIS A 228 -26.98 -9.59 -25.10
C HIS A 228 -27.10 -11.05 -24.65
N GLY A 229 -28.26 -11.42 -24.10
CA GLY A 229 -28.59 -12.80 -23.75
C GLY A 229 -28.37 -13.16 -22.28
N TYR A 230 -28.02 -12.19 -21.44
CA TYR A 230 -28.12 -12.31 -19.99
C TYR A 230 -29.08 -11.32 -19.36
N THR A 231 -29.69 -11.77 -18.28
CA THR A 231 -30.56 -11.00 -17.39
C THR A 231 -30.09 -11.20 -15.96
N ILE A 232 -30.58 -10.36 -15.04
CA ILE A 232 -30.28 -10.44 -13.61
C ILE A 232 -30.60 -11.83 -13.01
N SER A 233 -31.62 -12.52 -13.55
CA SER A 233 -32.08 -13.82 -13.11
C SER A 233 -31.39 -14.99 -13.81
N SER A 234 -30.47 -14.72 -14.74
CA SER A 234 -29.75 -15.77 -15.46
C SER A 234 -28.82 -16.51 -14.50
N PRO A 235 -28.83 -17.87 -14.47
CA PRO A 235 -27.98 -18.60 -13.53
C PRO A 235 -26.50 -18.21 -13.58
N PRO A 236 -25.86 -17.98 -14.76
CA PRO A 236 -24.47 -17.52 -14.80
C PRO A 236 -24.24 -16.15 -14.14
N ILE A 237 -25.24 -15.27 -14.16
CA ILE A 237 -25.14 -13.95 -13.52
C ILE A 237 -25.24 -14.07 -12.01
N VAL A 238 -26.21 -14.84 -11.51
CA VAL A 238 -26.37 -15.08 -10.07
C VAL A 238 -25.08 -15.66 -9.47
N ASN A 239 -24.51 -16.69 -10.11
CA ASN A 239 -23.26 -17.31 -9.65
C ASN A 239 -22.08 -16.33 -9.71
N LEU A 240 -21.99 -15.50 -10.76
CA LEU A 240 -20.93 -14.50 -10.84
C LEU A 240 -21.00 -13.51 -9.67
N LEU A 241 -22.20 -13.03 -9.33
CA LEU A 241 -22.40 -12.09 -8.23
C LEU A 241 -22.07 -12.72 -6.87
N GLU A 242 -22.37 -14.01 -6.67
CA GLU A 242 -21.97 -14.77 -5.49
C GLU A 242 -20.43 -14.92 -5.42
N ILE A 243 -19.78 -15.27 -6.52
CA ILE A 243 -18.31 -15.38 -6.60
C ILE A 243 -17.64 -14.04 -6.29
N MET A 244 -18.16 -12.94 -6.85
CA MET A 244 -17.61 -11.59 -6.61
C MET A 244 -17.72 -11.17 -5.14
N GLN A 245 -18.79 -11.58 -4.44
CA GLN A 245 -18.95 -11.34 -3.00
C GLN A 245 -17.97 -12.15 -2.14
N GLU A 246 -17.54 -13.33 -2.62
CA GLU A 246 -16.57 -14.18 -1.94
C GLU A 246 -15.11 -13.76 -2.18
N PHE A 247 -14.84 -12.83 -3.08
CA PHE A 247 -13.47 -12.42 -3.38
C PHE A 247 -12.81 -11.71 -2.20
N ASP A 248 -11.55 -12.04 -1.94
CA ASP A 248 -10.70 -11.25 -1.05
C ASP A 248 -10.26 -9.93 -1.71
N LEU A 249 -9.66 -9.02 -0.94
CA LEU A 249 -9.27 -7.69 -1.45
C LEU A 249 -8.31 -7.76 -2.65
N GLU A 250 -7.46 -8.78 -2.75
CA GLU A 250 -6.51 -8.93 -3.84
C GLU A 250 -7.23 -9.42 -5.12
N GLN A 251 -8.10 -10.42 -4.98
CA GLN A 251 -8.94 -10.93 -6.07
C GLN A 251 -9.89 -9.86 -6.60
N GLN A 252 -10.46 -9.03 -5.73
CA GLN A 252 -11.31 -7.89 -6.11
C GLN A 252 -10.52 -6.87 -6.94
N ARG A 253 -9.32 -6.48 -6.49
CA ARG A 253 -8.43 -5.57 -7.24
C ARG A 253 -8.03 -6.17 -8.58
N ALA A 254 -7.70 -7.46 -8.60
CA ALA A 254 -7.31 -8.18 -9.80
C ALA A 254 -8.48 -8.29 -10.81
N PHE A 255 -9.69 -8.53 -10.32
CA PHE A 255 -10.90 -8.53 -11.14
C PHE A 255 -11.16 -7.15 -11.76
N LEU A 256 -11.09 -6.07 -10.97
CA LEU A 256 -11.23 -4.71 -11.48
C LEU A 256 -10.18 -4.40 -12.55
N GLN A 257 -8.91 -4.72 -12.27
CA GLN A 257 -7.83 -4.57 -13.24
C GLN A 257 -8.11 -5.35 -14.53
N PHE A 258 -8.68 -6.55 -14.43
CA PHE A 258 -9.06 -7.36 -15.56
C PHE A 258 -10.21 -6.73 -16.37
N VAL A 259 -11.26 -6.22 -15.72
CA VAL A 259 -12.45 -5.71 -16.43
C VAL A 259 -12.36 -4.25 -16.87
N THR A 260 -11.69 -3.39 -16.10
CA THR A 260 -11.60 -1.93 -16.35
C THR A 260 -10.21 -1.47 -16.76
N GLY A 261 -9.17 -2.30 -16.55
CA GLY A 261 -7.78 -1.88 -16.73
C GLY A 261 -7.21 -1.06 -15.57
N ALA A 262 -7.97 -0.85 -14.49
CA ALA A 262 -7.52 -0.18 -13.27
C ALA A 262 -7.87 -1.02 -12.02
N PRO A 263 -6.99 -1.09 -11.00
CA PRO A 263 -7.19 -1.98 -9.86
C PRO A 263 -8.11 -1.38 -8.78
N ARG A 264 -8.54 -0.13 -8.97
CA ARG A 264 -9.45 0.63 -8.08
C ARG A 264 -10.47 1.36 -8.95
N LEU A 265 -11.65 1.63 -8.37
CA LEU A 265 -12.71 2.37 -9.06
C LEU A 265 -12.51 3.88 -8.94
N PRO A 266 -13.01 4.68 -9.89
CA PRO A 266 -13.05 6.13 -9.73
C PRO A 266 -13.86 6.53 -8.49
N THR A 267 -13.66 7.77 -8.03
CA THR A 267 -14.47 8.34 -6.95
C THR A 267 -15.96 8.24 -7.30
N GLY A 268 -16.77 7.69 -6.39
CA GLY A 268 -18.17 7.36 -6.67
C GLY A 268 -18.42 5.91 -7.10
N GLY A 269 -17.38 5.07 -7.15
CA GLY A 269 -17.51 3.61 -7.28
C GLY A 269 -18.03 3.16 -8.66
N LEU A 270 -18.79 2.07 -8.68
CA LEU A 270 -19.30 1.46 -9.92
C LEU A 270 -20.23 2.40 -10.69
N ALA A 271 -20.98 3.25 -9.98
CA ALA A 271 -21.89 4.23 -10.55
C ALA A 271 -21.18 5.24 -11.46
N SER A 272 -19.92 5.58 -11.13
CA SER A 272 -19.13 6.57 -11.86
C SER A 272 -18.38 5.98 -13.07
N LEU A 273 -18.47 4.67 -13.32
CA LEU A 273 -17.86 4.07 -14.51
C LEU A 273 -18.56 4.55 -15.78
N ASN A 274 -17.78 5.15 -16.68
CA ASN A 274 -18.25 5.57 -17.99
C ASN A 274 -17.31 5.04 -19.09
N PRO A 275 -17.74 4.04 -19.88
CA PRO A 275 -19.06 3.39 -19.89
C PRO A 275 -19.31 2.48 -18.67
N LYS A 276 -20.58 2.19 -18.37
CA LYS A 276 -20.96 1.26 -17.28
C LYS A 276 -20.42 -0.15 -17.55
N LEU A 277 -20.03 -0.85 -16.47
CA LEU A 277 -19.63 -2.25 -16.55
C LEU A 277 -20.78 -3.08 -17.11
N THR A 278 -20.55 -3.72 -18.27
CA THR A 278 -21.58 -4.48 -18.98
C THR A 278 -21.15 -5.93 -19.13
N ILE A 279 -22.02 -6.85 -18.72
CA ILE A 279 -21.79 -8.30 -18.77
C ILE A 279 -22.70 -8.90 -19.82
N VAL A 280 -22.09 -9.66 -20.74
CA VAL A 280 -22.80 -10.28 -21.86
C VAL A 280 -22.49 -11.75 -22.00
N ARG A 281 -23.40 -12.44 -22.69
CA ARG A 281 -23.20 -13.83 -23.06
C ARG A 281 -22.13 -13.94 -24.15
N LYS A 282 -21.11 -14.74 -23.88
CA LYS A 282 -20.10 -15.12 -24.88
C LYS A 282 -20.64 -16.24 -25.76
N HIS A 283 -20.42 -16.12 -27.08
CA HIS A 283 -20.61 -17.22 -28.02
C HIS A 283 -19.40 -18.16 -27.93
N CYS A 284 -19.65 -19.41 -27.54
CA CYS A 284 -18.60 -20.40 -27.33
C CYS A 284 -18.28 -21.17 -28.60
N CYS A 285 -16.99 -21.39 -28.88
CA CYS A 285 -16.53 -22.08 -30.09
C CYS A 285 -15.94 -23.47 -29.79
N LYS A 286 -15.32 -23.66 -28.62
CA LYS A 286 -14.60 -24.90 -28.25
C LYS A 286 -15.30 -25.74 -27.19
N GLY A 287 -16.47 -25.29 -26.74
CA GLY A 287 -17.26 -25.89 -25.65
C GLY A 287 -17.50 -24.89 -24.51
N ILE A 288 -18.68 -24.96 -23.89
CA ILE A 288 -19.15 -23.96 -22.91
C ILE A 288 -18.21 -23.85 -21.71
N ASP A 289 -17.74 -24.98 -21.16
CA ASP A 289 -16.88 -25.01 -19.97
C ASP A 289 -15.38 -24.91 -20.29
N ALA A 290 -15.01 -24.99 -21.58
CA ALA A 290 -13.63 -24.91 -22.02
C ALA A 290 -13.20 -23.48 -22.36
N ASP A 291 -14.15 -22.64 -22.78
CA ASP A 291 -13.88 -21.25 -23.12
C ASP A 291 -13.68 -20.39 -21.86
N LEU A 292 -12.71 -19.47 -21.92
CA LEU A 292 -12.43 -18.49 -20.86
C LEU A 292 -13.32 -17.24 -21.01
N PRO A 293 -13.59 -16.50 -19.92
CA PRO A 293 -14.15 -15.16 -20.06
C PRO A 293 -13.16 -14.25 -20.81
N SER A 294 -13.68 -13.22 -21.46
CA SER A 294 -12.86 -12.25 -22.19
C SER A 294 -13.41 -10.85 -21.99
N VAL A 295 -12.51 -9.88 -21.95
CA VAL A 295 -12.82 -8.49 -21.61
C VAL A 295 -12.53 -7.55 -22.77
N MET A 296 -13.26 -6.44 -22.81
CA MET A 296 -12.92 -5.27 -23.60
C MET A 296 -12.83 -4.10 -22.62
N THR A 297 -11.62 -3.87 -22.10
CA THR A 297 -11.37 -2.92 -21.00
C THR A 297 -11.80 -1.50 -21.34
N CYS A 298 -11.52 -1.02 -22.56
CA CYS A 298 -11.94 0.31 -23.01
C CYS A 298 -13.47 0.53 -22.97
N ALA A 299 -14.25 -0.55 -23.00
CA ALA A 299 -15.70 -0.52 -22.96
C ALA A 299 -16.28 -1.06 -21.64
N ASN A 300 -15.44 -1.35 -20.64
CA ASN A 300 -15.82 -2.02 -19.39
C ASN A 300 -16.75 -3.22 -19.65
N TYR A 301 -16.35 -4.10 -20.58
CA TYR A 301 -17.23 -5.10 -21.14
C TYR A 301 -16.72 -6.51 -20.85
N LEU A 302 -17.49 -7.33 -20.11
CA LEU A 302 -17.15 -8.70 -19.77
C LEU A 302 -18.01 -9.68 -20.58
N LYS A 303 -17.37 -10.45 -21.45
CA LYS A 303 -18.01 -11.56 -22.19
C LYS A 303 -17.84 -12.84 -21.39
N LEU A 304 -18.92 -13.29 -20.76
CA LEU A 304 -18.94 -14.47 -19.89
C LEU A 304 -19.57 -15.67 -20.63
N PRO A 305 -18.88 -16.83 -20.71
CA PRO A 305 -19.49 -18.07 -21.16
C PRO A 305 -20.65 -18.53 -20.26
N PRO A 306 -21.68 -19.19 -20.81
CA PRO A 306 -22.80 -19.72 -20.02
C PRO A 306 -22.41 -21.04 -19.34
N TYR A 307 -21.40 -21.01 -18.47
CA TYR A 307 -20.83 -22.19 -17.78
C TYR A 307 -21.93 -23.13 -17.26
N SER A 308 -21.73 -24.43 -17.50
CA SER A 308 -22.73 -25.43 -17.18
C SER A 308 -22.68 -25.84 -15.71
N SER A 309 -23.84 -25.99 -15.07
CA SER A 309 -23.96 -26.72 -13.81
C SER A 309 -23.91 -28.19 -14.13
N LYS A 310 -22.74 -28.83 -14.11
CA LYS A 310 -22.71 -30.29 -14.11
C LYS A 310 -23.17 -30.80 -12.76
N LEU A 311 -24.49 -30.79 -12.52
CA LEU A 311 -25.10 -31.65 -11.50
C LEU A 311 -25.22 -33.07 -12.07
N ALA A 312 -24.08 -33.71 -12.36
CA ALA A 312 -24.04 -35.10 -12.80
C ALA A 312 -23.70 -35.99 -11.60
N ARG A 313 -24.72 -36.53 -10.94
CA ARG A 313 -24.59 -37.63 -9.97
C ARG A 313 -24.13 -38.91 -10.69
N THR A 314 -22.86 -38.99 -11.03
CA THR A 314 -22.23 -40.26 -11.40
C THR A 314 -21.09 -40.54 -10.43
N PHE A 315 -21.24 -41.67 -9.75
CA PHE A 315 -20.30 -42.26 -8.79
C PHE A 315 -18.82 -42.01 -9.14
N ARG A 316 -18.05 -41.46 -8.18
CA ARG A 316 -16.56 -41.52 -8.02
C ARG A 316 -15.65 -40.42 -8.59
N ILE A 317 -16.05 -39.17 -8.73
CA ILE A 317 -15.11 -38.03 -8.94
C ILE A 317 -15.62 -36.80 -8.15
N PRO A 318 -14.77 -35.95 -7.55
CA PRO A 318 -15.24 -34.69 -6.96
C PRO A 318 -15.98 -33.88 -8.02
N VAL A 319 -17.27 -33.61 -7.79
CA VAL A 319 -18.14 -32.88 -8.70
C VAL A 319 -18.03 -31.41 -8.35
N PHE A 320 -17.51 -30.61 -9.28
CA PHE A 320 -17.52 -29.17 -9.13
C PHE A 320 -18.93 -28.61 -9.42
N THR A 321 -19.45 -27.73 -8.56
CA THR A 321 -20.66 -26.93 -8.78
C THR A 321 -20.43 -25.93 -9.93
N LEU A 322 -21.51 -25.37 -10.51
CA LEU A 322 -21.41 -24.34 -11.57
C LEU A 322 -20.50 -23.19 -11.11
N GLN A 323 -20.68 -22.77 -9.86
CA GLN A 323 -19.93 -21.73 -9.20
C GLN A 323 -18.42 -22.03 -9.20
N GLU A 324 -18.01 -23.27 -8.94
CA GLU A 324 -16.60 -23.66 -8.88
C GLU A 324 -15.92 -23.64 -10.26
N VAL A 325 -16.59 -24.15 -11.30
CA VAL A 325 -16.05 -24.10 -12.68
C VAL A 325 -15.91 -22.64 -13.14
N MET A 326 -16.93 -21.82 -12.89
CA MET A 326 -16.89 -20.40 -13.22
C MET A 326 -15.77 -19.68 -12.47
N LYS A 327 -15.64 -19.93 -11.16
CA LYS A 327 -14.62 -19.33 -10.30
C LYS A 327 -13.22 -19.70 -10.76
N GLU A 328 -12.97 -20.98 -11.06
CA GLU A 328 -11.68 -21.45 -11.59
C GLU A 328 -11.33 -20.75 -12.92
N LYS A 329 -12.26 -20.71 -13.88
CA LYS A 329 -12.02 -20.08 -15.18
C LYS A 329 -11.85 -18.57 -15.08
N LEU A 330 -12.60 -17.93 -14.19
CA LEU A 330 -12.52 -16.50 -13.94
C LEU A 330 -11.18 -16.14 -13.31
N LEU A 331 -10.77 -16.83 -12.24
CA LEU A 331 -9.48 -16.61 -11.59
C LEU A 331 -8.31 -16.90 -12.54
N TYR A 332 -8.39 -17.98 -13.33
CA TYR A 332 -7.38 -18.27 -14.34
C TYR A 332 -7.26 -17.13 -15.37
N ALA A 333 -8.39 -16.65 -15.91
CA ALA A 333 -8.39 -15.57 -16.88
C ALA A 333 -7.94 -14.23 -16.29
N ILE A 334 -8.26 -13.95 -15.03
CA ILE A 334 -7.76 -12.78 -14.32
C ILE A 334 -6.24 -12.88 -14.24
N THR A 335 -5.69 -13.96 -13.66
CA THR A 335 -4.25 -14.11 -13.39
C THR A 335 -3.41 -14.14 -14.67
N GLU A 336 -3.78 -14.95 -15.66
CA GLU A 336 -3.03 -15.07 -16.93
C GLU A 336 -3.31 -13.91 -17.90
N GLY A 337 -4.45 -13.23 -17.73
CA GLY A 337 -4.80 -12.05 -18.49
C GLY A 337 -4.02 -10.80 -18.05
N GLN A 338 -3.47 -10.78 -16.83
CA GLN A 338 -2.66 -9.65 -16.35
C GLN A 338 -1.34 -9.60 -17.13
N GLY A 339 -1.14 -8.56 -17.93
CA GLY A 339 0.09 -8.35 -18.70
C GLY A 339 0.06 -8.87 -20.14
N SER A 340 -0.99 -9.60 -20.53
CA SER A 340 -1.24 -9.98 -21.94
C SER A 340 -1.83 -8.83 -22.75
N PHE A 341 -1.21 -7.64 -22.68
CA PHE A 341 -1.34 -6.59 -23.70
C PHE A 341 -0.40 -6.84 -24.89
N HIS A 342 0.09 -8.09 -25.05
CA HIS A 342 0.83 -8.51 -26.22
C HIS A 342 -0.11 -8.55 -27.43
N LEU A 343 -0.20 -7.39 -28.08
CA LEU A 343 -0.57 -7.15 -29.47
C LEU A 343 -1.79 -7.93 -29.98
N SER A 344 -2.94 -7.26 -29.97
CA SER A 344 -3.88 -7.35 -31.09
C SER A 344 -3.26 -6.79 -32.37
#